data_AF-A0A074T7Z3-F1
#
_entry.id   AF-A0A074T7Z3-F1
#
_cell.length_a   1.000
_cell.length_b   1.000
_cell.length_c   1.000
_cell.angle_alpha   90.00
_cell.angle_beta   90.00
_cell.angle_gamma   90.00
#
_symmetry.space_group_name_H-M   'P 1'
#
loop_
_entity.id
_entity.type
_entity.pdbx_description
1 polymer ?
#
loop_
_entity_poly.entity_id
_entity_poly.type
_entity_poly.pdbx_seq_one_letter_code
_entity_poly.pdbx_strand_id
1 'polypeptide(L)'
;MTIAIDMSQLVTAEDKAASAKQARDTAIKNECSAMIAATLDPFTLTNLQSAAIVGDLTTEQTATFSAAVNWITQMREACRASIEAGTDPAWPDLPEAVAALAKEF
;
A
#
# COMPACT_ATOMS: atom_id res chain seq x y z
N MET A 1 26.56 -21.59 -44.02
CA MET A 1 25.84 -21.83 -42.75
C MET A 1 25.08 -20.56 -42.44
N THR A 2 23.78 -20.50 -42.76
CA THR A 2 22.96 -19.31 -42.54
C THR A 2 22.43 -19.35 -41.11
N ILE A 3 22.80 -18.36 -40.30
CA ILE A 3 22.22 -18.17 -38.97
C ILE A 3 20.83 -17.58 -39.20
N ALA A 4 19.79 -18.33 -38.90
CA ALA A 4 18.42 -17.81 -38.84
C ALA A 4 18.24 -17.18 -37.46
N ILE A 5 17.97 -15.86 -37.41
CA ILE A 5 17.57 -15.18 -36.18
C ILE A 5 16.08 -15.46 -35.97
N ASP A 6 15.73 -16.01 -34.80
CA ASP A 6 14.34 -16.20 -34.40
C ASP A 6 13.75 -14.87 -33.95
N MET A 7 12.97 -14.27 -34.84
CA MET A 7 12.33 -12.97 -34.61
C MET A 7 11.16 -13.05 -33.61
N SER A 8 10.72 -14.25 -33.20
CA SER A 8 9.69 -14.42 -32.18
C SER A 8 10.16 -14.09 -30.77
N GLN A 9 11.48 -14.00 -30.55
CA GLN A 9 12.09 -13.66 -29.26
C GLN A 9 12.66 -12.23 -29.21
N LEU A 10 12.29 -11.38 -30.16
CA LEU A 10 12.75 -10.00 -30.22
C LEU A 10 12.04 -9.18 -29.12
N VAL A 11 12.80 -8.77 -28.10
CA VAL A 11 12.32 -7.84 -27.06
C VAL A 11 12.56 -6.41 -27.52
N THR A 12 11.49 -5.64 -27.71
CA THR A 12 11.60 -4.26 -28.18
C THR A 12 11.95 -3.30 -27.05
N ALA A 13 12.26 -2.06 -27.40
CA ALA A 13 12.38 -0.98 -26.43
C ALA A 13 11.03 -0.71 -25.73
N GLU A 14 9.90 -0.86 -26.43
CA GLU A 14 8.57 -0.73 -25.82
C GLU A 14 8.30 -1.85 -24.81
N ASP A 15 8.68 -3.10 -25.11
CA ASP A 15 8.54 -4.22 -24.18
C ASP A 15 9.30 -3.98 -22.87
N LYS A 16 10.53 -3.46 -22.98
CA LYS A 16 11.34 -3.08 -21.81
C LYS A 16 10.70 -1.95 -21.03
N ALA A 17 10.18 -0.92 -21.70
CA ALA A 17 9.51 0.20 -21.05
C ALA A 17 8.24 -0.24 -20.32
N ALA A 18 7.44 -1.13 -20.93
CA ALA A 18 6.24 -1.70 -20.33
C ALA A 18 6.58 -2.55 -19.09
N SER A 19 7.61 -3.40 -19.19
CA SER A 19 8.09 -4.21 -18.07
C SER A 19 8.61 -3.35 -16.91
N ALA A 20 9.40 -2.31 -17.21
CA ALA A 20 9.89 -1.38 -16.20
C ALA A 20 8.74 -0.63 -15.50
N LYS A 21 7.73 -0.18 -16.26
CA LYS A 21 6.53 0.43 -15.70
C LYS A 21 5.79 -0.53 -14.76
N GLN A 22 5.57 -1.78 -15.19
CA GLN A 22 4.90 -2.80 -14.37
C GLN A 22 5.67 -3.12 -13.08
N ALA A 23 6.99 -3.22 -13.18
CA ALA A 23 7.86 -3.45 -12.02
C ALA A 23 7.75 -2.30 -11.01
N ARG A 24 7.79 -1.05 -11.48
CA ARG A 24 7.59 0.14 -10.64
C ARG A 24 6.22 0.16 -9.99
N ASP A 25 5.15 -0.06 -10.76
CA ASP A 25 3.78 -0.08 -10.25
C ASP A 25 3.59 -1.16 -9.17
N THR A 26 4.26 -2.30 -9.32
CA THR A 26 4.26 -3.39 -8.33
C THR A 26 5.06 -3.00 -7.09
N ALA A 27 6.23 -2.37 -7.26
CA ALA A 27 7.04 -1.90 -6.14
C ALA A 27 6.27 -0.89 -5.26
N ILE A 28 5.61 0.09 -5.88
CA ILE A 28 4.79 1.09 -5.17
C ILE A 28 3.65 0.44 -4.38
N LYS A 29 2.95 -0.56 -4.97
CA LYS A 29 1.90 -1.31 -4.27
C LYS A 29 2.43 -2.08 -3.07
N ASN A 30 3.58 -2.73 -3.24
CA ASN A 30 4.22 -3.50 -2.18
C ASN A 30 4.68 -2.60 -1.03
N GLU A 31 5.27 -1.45 -1.35
CA GLU A 31 5.68 -0.46 -0.35
C GLU A 31 4.49 0.09 0.43
N CYS A 32 3.42 0.52 -0.29
CA CYS A 32 2.18 0.96 0.35
C CYS A 32 1.63 -0.09 1.32
N SER A 33 1.59 -1.36 0.90
CA SER A 33 1.12 -2.45 1.76
C SER A 33 2.05 -2.69 2.94
N ALA A 34 3.36 -2.63 2.75
CA ALA A 34 4.35 -2.84 3.81
C ALA A 34 4.27 -1.75 4.88
N MET A 35 4.12 -0.48 4.47
CA MET A 35 3.98 0.65 5.39
C MET A 35 2.71 0.56 6.24
N ILE A 36 1.58 0.18 5.62
CA ILE A 36 0.33 -0.05 6.35
C ILE A 36 0.52 -1.21 7.35
N ALA A 37 1.04 -2.35 6.89
CA ALA A 37 1.22 -3.53 7.73
C ALA A 37 2.26 -3.36 8.83
N ALA A 38 3.24 -2.46 8.67
CA ALA A 38 4.19 -2.14 9.73
C ALA A 38 3.55 -1.44 10.93
N THR A 39 2.37 -0.83 10.75
CA THR A 39 1.63 -0.16 11.83
C THR A 39 0.38 -0.94 12.23
N LEU A 40 -0.39 -1.39 11.23
CA LEU A 40 -1.67 -2.07 11.39
C LEU A 40 -1.62 -3.35 10.57
N ASP A 41 -0.92 -4.35 11.10
CA ASP A 41 -0.89 -5.65 10.46
C ASP A 41 -2.30 -6.27 10.39
N PRO A 42 -2.51 -7.30 9.55
CA PRO A 42 -3.84 -7.87 9.36
C PRO A 42 -4.52 -8.36 10.66
N PHE A 43 -3.77 -8.83 11.65
CA PHE A 43 -4.31 -9.28 12.94
C PHE A 43 -4.75 -8.09 13.78
N THR A 44 -3.88 -7.10 13.98
CA THR A 44 -4.22 -5.86 14.73
C THR A 44 -5.43 -5.16 14.10
N LEU A 45 -5.47 -5.05 12.76
CA LEU A 45 -6.60 -4.44 12.06
C LEU A 45 -7.90 -5.22 12.27
N THR A 46 -7.84 -6.56 12.24
CA THR A 46 -9.01 -7.42 12.49
C THR A 46 -9.48 -7.34 13.94
N ASN A 47 -8.57 -7.29 14.90
CA ASN A 47 -8.88 -7.15 16.32
C ASN A 47 -9.57 -5.80 16.59
N LEU A 48 -9.02 -4.71 16.06
CA LEU A 48 -9.62 -3.37 16.15
C LEU A 48 -11.00 -3.31 15.50
N GLN A 49 -11.16 -3.88 14.30
CA GLN A 49 -12.46 -3.96 13.64
C GLN A 49 -13.48 -4.74 14.46
N SER A 50 -13.08 -5.88 15.02
CA SER A 50 -13.97 -6.71 15.85
C SER A 50 -14.39 -5.97 17.11
N ALA A 51 -13.45 -5.34 17.82
CA ALA A 51 -13.71 -4.53 19.01
C ALA A 51 -14.63 -3.35 18.69
N ALA A 52 -14.45 -2.69 17.55
CA ALA A 52 -15.34 -1.61 17.10
C ALA A 52 -16.77 -2.11 16.82
N ILE A 53 -16.91 -3.30 16.22
CA ILE A 53 -18.21 -3.90 15.90
C ILE A 53 -18.99 -4.28 17.16
N VAL A 54 -18.32 -4.85 18.16
CA VAL A 54 -18.98 -5.29 19.40
C VAL A 54 -19.11 -4.17 20.45
N GLY A 55 -18.51 -3.00 20.20
CA GLY A 55 -18.58 -1.84 21.09
C GLY A 55 -17.58 -1.86 22.25
N ASP A 56 -16.49 -2.64 22.13
CA ASP A 56 -15.44 -2.76 23.15
C ASP A 56 -14.41 -1.61 23.10
N LEU A 57 -14.44 -0.77 22.07
CA LEU A 57 -13.62 0.44 22.00
C LEU A 57 -14.25 1.56 22.83
N THR A 58 -13.41 2.26 23.60
CA THR A 58 -13.81 3.56 24.16
C THR A 58 -14.10 4.57 23.06
N THR A 59 -14.77 5.68 23.40
CA THR A 59 -15.02 6.79 22.45
C THR A 59 -13.72 7.33 21.85
N GLU A 60 -12.66 7.44 22.65
CA GLU A 60 -11.35 7.92 22.20
C GLU A 60 -10.66 6.92 21.26
N GLN A 61 -10.71 5.62 21.58
CA GLN A 61 -10.17 4.57 20.71
C GLN A 61 -10.96 4.47 19.40
N THR A 62 -12.28 4.70 19.43
CA THR A 62 -13.12 4.74 18.22
C THR A 62 -12.72 5.90 17.31
N ALA A 63 -12.50 7.10 17.87
CA ALA A 63 -12.02 8.25 17.11
C ALA A 63 -10.62 8.00 16.51
N THR A 64 -9.74 7.38 17.29
CA THR A 64 -8.39 7.01 16.85
C THR A 64 -8.43 5.94 15.75
N PHE A 65 -9.29 4.93 15.86
CA PHE A 65 -9.48 3.93 14.83
C PHE A 65 -10.07 4.52 13.54
N SER A 66 -10.98 5.50 13.65
CA SER A 66 -11.46 6.26 12.48
C SER A 66 -10.32 7.01 11.78
N ALA A 67 -9.43 7.66 12.55
CA ALA A 67 -8.23 8.30 12.01
C ALA A 67 -7.29 7.30 11.31
N ALA A 68 -7.15 6.09 11.86
CA ALA A 68 -6.39 5.01 11.23
C ALA A 68 -6.95 4.61 9.86
N VAL A 69 -8.28 4.43 9.77
CA VAL A 69 -8.96 4.09 8.50
C VAL A 69 -8.81 5.21 7.47
N ASN A 70 -8.89 6.48 7.91
CA ASN A 70 -8.64 7.63 7.04
C ASN A 70 -7.19 7.67 6.54
N TRP A 71 -6.20 7.38 7.40
CA TRP A 71 -4.80 7.28 7.00
C TRP A 71 -4.56 6.16 5.98
N ILE A 72 -5.12 4.96 6.19
CA ILE A 72 -5.07 3.85 5.21
C ILE A 72 -5.64 4.27 3.86
N THR A 73 -6.72 5.06 3.87
CA THR A 73 -7.34 5.57 2.64
C THR A 73 -6.39 6.52 1.90
N GLN A 74 -5.81 7.49 2.60
CA GLN A 74 -4.82 8.42 2.04
C GLN A 74 -3.57 7.69 1.50
N MET A 75 -3.07 6.66 2.21
CA MET A 75 -1.96 5.83 1.73
C MET A 75 -2.29 5.17 0.38
N ARG A 76 -3.50 4.62 0.24
CA ARG A 76 -3.96 3.96 -0.99
C ARG A 76 -4.19 4.97 -2.12
N GLU A 77 -4.63 6.17 -1.80
CA GLU A 77 -4.77 7.27 -2.76
C GLU A 77 -3.41 7.76 -3.27
N ALA A 78 -2.44 7.98 -2.38
CA ALA A 78 -1.08 8.33 -2.74
C ALA A 78 -0.43 7.27 -3.65
N CYS A 79 -0.60 5.99 -3.33
CA CYS A 79 -0.15 4.87 -4.15
C CYS A 79 -0.74 4.92 -5.57
N ARG A 80 -2.05 5.12 -5.70
CA ARG A 80 -2.73 5.22 -7.01
C ARG A 80 -2.26 6.44 -7.79
N ALA A 81 -2.19 7.60 -7.13
CA ALA A 81 -1.76 8.85 -7.75
C ALA A 81 -0.33 8.74 -8.32
N SER A 82 0.60 8.12 -7.60
CA SER A 82 1.98 7.94 -8.07
C SER A 82 2.12 6.90 -9.18
N ILE A 83 1.28 5.87 -9.19
CA ILE A 83 1.21 4.93 -10.32
C ILE A 83 0.74 5.66 -11.58
N GLU A 84 -0.32 6.46 -11.48
CA GLU A 84 -0.90 7.23 -12.58
C GLU A 84 0.06 8.30 -13.09
N ALA A 85 0.66 9.08 -12.19
CA ALA A 85 1.56 10.18 -12.52
C ALA A 85 2.96 9.72 -12.98
N GLY A 86 3.34 8.46 -12.72
CA GLY A 86 4.69 8.00 -13.04
C GLY A 86 5.77 8.47 -12.05
N THR A 87 5.37 9.01 -10.90
CA THR A 87 6.26 9.64 -9.92
C THR A 87 6.45 8.78 -8.68
N ASP A 88 7.33 9.24 -7.78
CA ASP A 88 7.45 8.65 -6.45
C ASP A 88 6.22 8.97 -5.58
N PRO A 89 5.89 8.10 -4.61
CA PRO A 89 4.84 8.35 -3.63
C PRO A 89 5.13 9.47 -2.64
N ALA A 90 4.13 10.33 -2.43
CA ALA A 90 4.07 11.26 -1.31
C ALA A 90 3.21 10.63 -0.20
N TRP A 91 3.85 9.85 0.69
CA TRP A 91 3.15 9.14 1.74
C TRP A 91 2.61 10.10 2.82
N PRO A 92 1.35 9.96 3.28
CA PRO A 92 0.83 10.71 4.41
C PRO A 92 1.51 10.32 5.73
N ASP A 93 1.69 11.29 6.61
CA ASP A 93 2.19 11.06 7.96
C ASP A 93 1.26 10.15 8.77
N LEU A 94 1.84 9.25 9.55
CA LEU A 94 1.11 8.40 10.47
C LEU A 94 0.65 9.22 11.70
N PRO A 95 -0.65 9.24 12.04
CA PRO A 95 -1.09 9.89 13.28
C PRO A 95 -0.53 9.18 14.52
N GLU A 96 0.10 9.92 15.42
CA GLU A 96 0.80 9.36 16.60
C GLU A 96 -0.08 8.44 17.45
N ALA A 97 -1.34 8.84 17.68
CA ALA A 97 -2.31 8.07 18.45
C ALA A 97 -2.61 6.68 17.84
N VAL A 98 -2.52 6.54 16.50
CA VAL A 98 -2.77 5.27 15.81
C VAL A 98 -1.67 4.26 16.12
N ALA A 99 -0.41 4.70 16.18
CA ALA A 99 0.72 3.83 16.53
C ALA A 99 0.64 3.34 17.99
N ALA A 100 0.08 4.16 18.89
CA ALA A 100 -0.16 3.77 20.27
C ALA A 100 -1.30 2.75 20.35
N LEU A 101 -2.45 3.03 19.73
CA LEU A 101 -3.61 2.14 19.71
C LEU A 101 -3.27 0.77 19.12
N ALA A 102 -2.48 0.72 18.04
CA ALA A 102 -2.07 -0.53 17.41
C ALA A 102 -1.27 -1.47 18.34
N LYS A 103 -0.57 -0.94 19.35
CA LYS A 103 0.17 -1.75 20.33
C LYS A 103 -0.73 -2.39 21.40
N GLU A 104 -1.96 -1.91 21.52
CA GLU A 104 -2.95 -2.41 22.47
C GLU A 104 -3.79 -3.59 21.90
N PHE A 105 -3.74 -3.83 20.58
CA PHE A 105 -4.59 -4.78 19.85
C PHE A 105 -3.82 -5.74 18.94
#